data_AF-A0A0L6UAH0-F1
#
_entry.id   AF-A0A0L6UAH0-F1
#
_cell.length_a   1.000
_cell.length_b   1.000
_cell.length_c   1.000
_cell.angle_alpha   90.00
_cell.angle_beta   90.00
_cell.angle_gamma   90.00
#
_symmetry.space_group_name_H-M   'P 1'
#
loop_
_entity.id
_entity.type
_entity.pdbx_description
1 polymer ?
#
loop_
_entity_poly.entity_id
_entity_poly.type
_entity_poly.pdbx_seq_one_letter_code
_entity_poly.pdbx_strand_id
1 'polypeptide(L)'
;MSEPASDKINTKSDQTINKKLTTDSETMEKIDLVYLKLAINEVPVLTQDNFSICHTRILNYFDILRIKDYFLEGKGTISKDNAWNVRTILTAKIDAAVHANVITHINKDDALLIWKAIIKFFASQHAANQA
;
A
#
# COMPACT_ATOMS: atom_id res chain seq x y z
N MET A 1 30.19 39.08 63.41
CA MET A 1 30.66 38.34 62.21
C MET A 1 29.44 37.61 61.68
N SER A 2 28.56 38.30 60.95
CA SER A 2 28.67 38.72 59.54
C SER A 2 28.36 37.57 58.58
N GLU A 3 27.16 37.66 58.00
CA GLU A 3 26.69 37.00 56.79
C GLU A 3 27.61 37.31 55.60
N PRO A 4 27.56 36.53 54.52
CA PRO A 4 26.86 37.07 53.35
C PRO A 4 26.00 36.07 52.56
N ALA A 5 25.17 36.70 51.72
CA ALA A 5 24.07 36.23 50.91
C ALA A 5 24.42 35.49 49.60
N SER A 6 23.34 35.06 48.92
CA SER A 6 23.19 34.72 47.48
C SER A 6 23.74 33.37 47.02
N ASP A 7 23.08 32.57 46.17
CA ASP A 7 22.08 32.87 45.14
C ASP A 7 21.10 31.70 44.91
N LYS A 8 19.87 32.06 44.55
CA LYS A 8 18.86 31.14 43.99
C LYS A 8 19.28 30.75 42.57
N ILE A 9 19.48 29.46 42.31
CA ILE A 9 19.45 28.92 40.95
C ILE A 9 18.13 28.17 40.76
N ASN A 10 17.21 28.85 40.08
CA ASN A 10 15.97 28.31 39.57
C ASN A 10 16.26 27.75 38.17
N THR A 11 16.55 26.46 38.04
CA THR A 11 16.68 25.83 36.71
C THR A 11 15.33 25.24 36.31
N LYS A 12 14.47 26.10 35.74
CA LYS A 12 13.52 25.65 34.71
C LYS A 12 14.37 25.27 33.49
N SER A 13 14.47 23.98 33.19
CA SER A 13 14.93 23.53 31.87
C SER A 13 13.72 23.02 31.08
N ASP A 14 13.27 23.91 30.20
CA ASP A 14 12.93 23.63 28.79
C ASP A 14 11.96 22.49 28.47
N GLN A 15 10.66 22.79 28.61
CA GLN A 15 9.64 22.21 27.73
C GLN A 15 9.72 22.84 26.33
N THR A 16 10.72 22.51 25.52
CA THR A 16 10.69 22.91 24.09
C THR A 16 11.44 21.96 23.15
N ILE A 17 11.07 20.68 23.07
CA ILE A 17 11.54 19.81 21.95
C ILE A 17 10.42 19.05 21.22
N ASN A 18 9.16 19.09 21.67
CA ASN A 18 8.14 18.20 21.10
C ASN A 18 7.21 18.82 20.02
N LYS A 19 7.43 20.07 19.58
CA LYS A 19 6.49 20.73 18.65
C LYS A 19 6.91 20.76 17.18
N LYS A 20 8.16 20.41 16.86
CA LYS A 20 8.68 20.46 15.47
C LYS A 20 8.61 19.11 14.75
N LEU A 21 8.62 17.99 15.48
CA LEU A 21 8.64 16.64 14.88
C LEU A 21 7.26 16.19 14.36
N THR A 22 6.18 16.72 14.94
CA THR A 22 4.78 16.38 14.56
C THR A 22 4.37 16.94 13.21
N THR A 23 4.77 18.17 12.89
CA THR A 23 4.37 18.84 11.63
C THR A 23 4.95 18.16 10.39
N ASP A 24 6.19 17.68 10.45
CA ASP A 24 6.84 17.01 9.32
C ASP A 24 6.26 15.61 9.08
N SER A 25 5.98 14.84 10.15
CA SER A 25 5.33 13.53 10.05
C SER A 25 3.93 13.62 9.47
N GLU A 26 3.10 14.54 9.98
CA GLU A 26 1.74 14.78 9.47
C GLU A 26 1.73 15.21 7.99
N THR A 27 2.75 15.96 7.56
CA THR A 27 2.89 16.40 6.18
C THR A 27 3.24 15.23 5.26
N MET A 28 4.17 14.35 5.68
CA MET A 28 4.54 13.17 4.92
C MET A 28 3.37 12.17 4.82
N GLU A 29 2.61 11.97 5.89
CA GLU A 29 1.39 11.12 5.87
C GLU A 29 0.34 11.64 4.89
N LYS A 30 0.16 12.97 4.79
CA LYS A 30 -0.74 13.58 3.79
C LYS A 30 -0.25 13.37 2.37
N ILE A 31 1.05 13.51 2.15
CA ILE A 31 1.68 13.28 0.83
C ILE A 31 1.51 11.81 0.40
N ASP A 32 1.76 10.86 1.31
CA ASP A 32 1.57 9.43 1.08
C ASP A 32 0.12 9.11 0.73
N LEU A 33 -0.86 9.72 1.42
CA LEU A 33 -2.28 9.56 1.10
C LEU A 33 -2.64 10.13 -0.28
N VAL A 34 -2.05 11.26 -0.67
CA VAL A 34 -2.24 11.84 -2.02
C VAL A 34 -1.70 10.91 -3.09
N TYR A 35 -0.49 10.35 -2.90
CA TYR A 35 0.07 9.38 -3.84
C TYR A 35 -0.72 8.08 -3.88
N LEU A 36 -1.20 7.59 -2.74
CA LEU A 36 -2.04 6.40 -2.67
C LEU A 36 -3.35 6.60 -3.45
N LYS A 37 -4.02 7.74 -3.23
CA LYS A 37 -5.25 8.11 -3.97
C LYS A 37 -4.99 8.22 -5.46
N LEU A 38 -3.88 8.85 -5.85
CA LEU A 38 -3.48 8.96 -7.26
C LEU A 38 -3.26 7.56 -7.87
N ALA A 39 -2.49 6.70 -7.20
CA ALA A 39 -2.22 5.34 -7.69
C ALA A 39 -3.52 4.54 -7.89
N ILE A 40 -4.45 4.58 -6.93
CA ILE A 40 -5.74 3.90 -7.02
C ILE A 40 -6.57 4.41 -8.23
N ASN A 41 -6.60 5.72 -8.44
CA ASN A 41 -7.34 6.33 -9.54
C ASN A 41 -6.77 5.92 -10.90
N GLU A 42 -5.44 5.85 -11.01
CA GLU A 42 -4.71 5.50 -12.23
C GLU A 42 -4.72 4.00 -12.57
N VAL A 43 -5.18 3.11 -11.67
CA VAL A 43 -5.39 1.69 -12.01
C VAL A 43 -6.58 1.60 -12.98
N PRO A 44 -6.37 1.18 -14.24
CA PRO A 44 -7.49 0.95 -15.16
C PRO A 44 -8.29 -0.27 -14.73
N VAL A 45 -9.55 -0.36 -15.16
CA VAL A 45 -10.31 -1.62 -15.07
C VAL A 45 -9.58 -2.66 -15.91
N LEU A 46 -9.19 -3.77 -15.28
CA LEU A 46 -8.52 -4.89 -15.92
C LEU A 46 -9.48 -5.57 -16.89
N THR A 47 -9.08 -5.55 -18.16
CA THR A 47 -9.71 -6.27 -19.25
C THR A 47 -8.70 -7.22 -19.87
N GLN A 48 -9.14 -7.97 -20.88
CA GLN A 48 -8.28 -8.88 -21.63
C GLN A 48 -7.06 -8.18 -22.27
N ASP A 49 -7.21 -6.93 -22.69
CA ASP A 49 -6.24 -6.28 -23.59
C ASP A 49 -5.27 -5.34 -22.88
N ASN A 50 -5.46 -5.07 -21.58
CA ASN A 50 -4.72 -4.03 -20.86
C ASN A 50 -3.88 -4.55 -19.69
N PHE A 51 -3.64 -5.87 -19.62
CA PHE A 51 -2.95 -6.50 -18.50
C PHE A 51 -1.61 -5.84 -18.16
N SER A 52 -0.73 -5.58 -19.14
CA SER A 52 0.58 -4.96 -18.87
C SER A 52 0.48 -3.58 -18.20
N ILE A 53 -0.50 -2.77 -18.62
CA ILE A 53 -0.74 -1.45 -18.03
C ILE A 53 -1.31 -1.61 -16.61
N CYS A 54 -2.36 -2.43 -16.45
CA CYS A 54 -2.98 -2.66 -15.16
C CYS A 54 -2.00 -3.25 -14.13
N HIS A 55 -1.22 -4.25 -14.54
CA HIS A 55 -0.19 -4.90 -13.73
C HIS A 55 0.83 -3.89 -13.21
N THR A 56 1.34 -3.01 -14.08
CA THR A 56 2.29 -1.95 -13.70
C THR A 56 1.68 -0.99 -12.67
N ARG A 57 0.42 -0.58 -12.86
CA ARG A 57 -0.26 0.33 -11.92
C ARG A 57 -0.52 -0.32 -10.56
N ILE A 58 -0.87 -1.61 -10.52
CA ILE A 58 -1.05 -2.36 -9.28
C ILE A 58 0.28 -2.53 -8.53
N LEU A 59 1.39 -2.82 -9.23
CA LEU A 59 2.70 -2.90 -8.59
C LEU A 59 3.13 -1.58 -7.96
N ASN A 60 2.86 -0.45 -8.63
CA ASN A 60 3.12 0.88 -8.04
C ASN A 60 2.28 1.13 -6.79
N TYR A 61 1.02 0.68 -6.77
CA TYR A 61 0.17 0.72 -5.58
C TYR A 61 0.76 -0.14 -4.44
N PHE A 62 1.30 -1.33 -4.74
CA PHE A 62 1.99 -2.15 -3.74
C PHE A 62 3.27 -1.52 -3.20
N ASP A 63 4.01 -0.81 -4.05
CA ASP A 63 5.22 -0.08 -3.64
C ASP A 63 4.90 1.04 -2.65
N ILE A 64 3.84 1.82 -2.91
CA ILE A 64 3.38 2.90 -2.00
C ILE A 64 3.00 2.31 -0.63
N LEU A 65 2.35 1.14 -0.62
CA LEU A 65 2.00 0.42 0.61
C LEU A 65 3.17 -0.34 1.26
N ARG A 66 4.33 -0.43 0.58
CA ARG A 66 5.51 -1.19 1.01
C ARG A 66 5.22 -2.69 1.23
N ILE A 67 4.39 -3.28 0.38
CA ILE A 67 3.96 -4.69 0.46
C ILE A 67 4.29 -5.51 -0.80
N LYS A 68 5.02 -4.95 -1.76
CA LYS A 68 5.30 -5.61 -3.04
C LYS A 68 5.99 -6.95 -2.90
N ASP A 69 7.00 -7.06 -2.04
CA ASP A 69 7.75 -8.30 -1.82
C ASP A 69 6.86 -9.44 -1.29
N TYR A 70 5.81 -9.11 -0.53
CA TYR A 70 4.83 -10.10 -0.08
C TYR A 70 4.06 -10.69 -1.26
N PHE A 71 3.64 -9.88 -2.22
CA PHE A 71 2.88 -10.33 -3.38
C PHE A 71 3.74 -10.99 -4.47
N LEU A 72 5.00 -10.57 -4.64
CA LEU A 72 5.89 -11.11 -5.67
C LEU A 72 6.75 -12.28 -5.19
N GLU A 73 7.26 -12.20 -3.97
CA GLU A 73 8.27 -13.14 -3.46
C GLU A 73 7.73 -14.01 -2.33
N GLY A 74 6.53 -13.73 -1.83
CA GLY A 74 5.96 -14.42 -0.66
C GLY A 74 6.73 -14.13 0.64
N LYS A 75 7.50 -13.03 0.67
CA LYS A 75 8.31 -12.64 1.82
C LYS A 75 7.55 -11.71 2.76
N GLY A 76 7.83 -11.83 4.05
CA GLY A 76 7.25 -10.96 5.08
C GLY A 76 5.79 -11.25 5.39
N THR A 77 5.11 -10.28 6.00
CA THR A 77 3.72 -10.37 6.44
C THR A 77 2.93 -9.16 5.97
N ILE A 78 1.65 -9.36 5.67
CA ILE A 78 0.72 -8.28 5.34
C ILE A 78 -0.20 -7.98 6.55
N SER A 79 -0.46 -6.71 6.81
CA SER A 79 -1.48 -6.33 7.81
C SER A 79 -2.88 -6.65 7.30
N LYS A 80 -3.85 -6.82 8.22
CA LYS A 80 -5.25 -7.06 7.84
C LYS A 80 -5.82 -5.91 6.98
N ASP A 81 -5.48 -4.68 7.33
CA ASP A 81 -5.94 -3.49 6.61
C ASP A 81 -5.36 -3.43 5.19
N ASN A 82 -4.06 -3.73 5.02
CA ASN A 82 -3.45 -3.79 3.69
C ASN A 82 -4.02 -4.93 2.86
N ALA A 83 -4.24 -6.11 3.46
CA ALA A 83 -4.87 -7.23 2.76
C ALA A 83 -6.30 -6.89 2.30
N TRP A 84 -7.08 -6.22 3.15
CA TRP A 84 -8.42 -5.78 2.81
C TRP A 84 -8.42 -4.69 1.73
N ASN A 85 -7.54 -3.69 1.84
CA ASN A 85 -7.41 -2.62 0.86
C ASN A 85 -7.03 -3.18 -0.52
N VAL A 86 -6.02 -4.05 -0.59
CA VAL A 86 -5.60 -4.71 -1.84
C VAL A 86 -6.75 -5.51 -2.44
N ARG A 87 -7.42 -6.36 -1.63
CA ARG A 87 -8.57 -7.14 -2.11
C ARG A 87 -9.63 -6.24 -2.72
N THR A 88 -9.99 -5.16 -2.03
CA THR A 88 -11.00 -4.21 -2.48
C THR A 88 -10.63 -3.61 -3.82
N ILE A 89 -9.40 -3.11 -3.98
CA ILE A 89 -8.93 -2.52 -5.24
C ILE A 89 -8.90 -3.55 -6.36
N LEU A 90 -8.36 -4.76 -6.13
CA LEU A 90 -8.34 -5.82 -7.13
C LEU A 90 -9.76 -6.15 -7.59
N THR A 91 -10.69 -6.40 -6.67
CA THR A 91 -12.07 -6.74 -7.05
C THR A 91 -12.83 -5.59 -7.73
N ALA A 92 -12.54 -4.33 -7.39
CA ALA A 92 -13.18 -3.16 -7.98
C ALA A 92 -12.63 -2.80 -9.37
N LYS A 93 -11.42 -3.27 -9.70
CA LYS A 93 -10.71 -2.95 -10.95
C LYS A 93 -10.61 -4.15 -11.88
N ILE A 94 -11.55 -5.08 -11.84
CA ILE A 94 -11.62 -6.22 -12.75
C ILE A 94 -12.98 -6.19 -13.45
N ASP A 95 -12.99 -6.34 -14.78
CA ASP A 95 -14.25 -6.43 -15.52
C ASP A 95 -14.96 -7.79 -15.30
N ALA A 96 -16.21 -7.90 -15.73
CA ALA A 96 -16.99 -9.11 -15.49
C ALA A 96 -16.37 -10.37 -16.13
N ALA A 97 -15.76 -10.22 -17.32
CA ALA A 97 -15.20 -11.34 -18.07
C ALA A 97 -13.96 -11.90 -17.37
N VAL A 98 -13.02 -11.04 -16.97
CA VAL A 98 -11.84 -11.45 -16.20
C VAL A 98 -12.26 -11.94 -14.82
N HIS A 99 -13.21 -11.28 -14.14
CA HIS A 99 -13.70 -11.69 -12.82
C HIS A 99 -14.18 -13.14 -12.81
N ALA A 100 -14.98 -13.54 -13.81
CA ALA A 100 -15.50 -14.90 -13.93
C ALA A 100 -14.41 -15.98 -14.05
N ASN A 101 -13.21 -15.61 -14.51
CA ASN A 101 -12.09 -16.53 -14.71
C ASN A 101 -11.09 -16.53 -13.55
N VAL A 102 -10.99 -15.45 -12.79
CA VAL A 102 -9.95 -15.29 -11.74
C VAL A 102 -10.49 -15.31 -10.31
N ILE A 103 -11.77 -15.01 -10.09
CA ILE A 103 -12.41 -15.01 -8.77
C ILE A 103 -13.26 -16.27 -8.58
N THR A 104 -13.01 -16.99 -7.49
CA THR A 104 -13.64 -18.26 -7.15
C THR A 104 -14.07 -18.25 -5.68
N HIS A 105 -14.89 -19.23 -5.28
CA HIS A 105 -15.25 -19.40 -3.87
C HIS A 105 -14.05 -19.69 -2.94
N ILE A 106 -12.91 -20.13 -3.51
CA ILE A 106 -11.69 -20.46 -2.77
C ILE A 106 -10.86 -19.19 -2.49
N ASN A 107 -10.71 -18.31 -3.47
CA ASN A 107 -9.79 -17.16 -3.37
C ASN A 107 -10.48 -15.82 -3.11
N LYS A 108 -11.81 -15.71 -3.22
CA LYS A 108 -12.54 -14.42 -3.15
C LYS A 108 -12.23 -13.54 -1.93
N ASP A 109 -11.77 -14.13 -0.82
CA ASP A 109 -11.49 -13.42 0.43
C ASP A 109 -9.98 -13.19 0.68
N ASP A 110 -9.11 -13.73 -0.18
CA ASP A 110 -7.65 -13.71 -0.04
C ASP A 110 -7.00 -12.91 -1.17
N ALA A 111 -6.44 -11.74 -0.81
CA ALA A 111 -5.80 -10.82 -1.75
C ALA A 111 -4.63 -11.46 -2.52
N LEU A 112 -3.83 -12.31 -1.87
CA LEU A 112 -2.67 -12.95 -2.49
C LEU A 112 -3.12 -14.01 -3.49
N LEU A 113 -4.13 -14.80 -3.15
CA LEU A 113 -4.69 -15.81 -4.06
C LEU A 113 -5.40 -15.16 -5.26
N ILE A 114 -6.06 -14.02 -5.08
CA ILE A 114 -6.62 -13.24 -6.20
C ILE A 114 -5.51 -12.74 -7.12
N TRP A 115 -4.48 -12.11 -6.55
CA TRP A 115 -3.34 -11.61 -7.33
C TRP A 115 -2.68 -12.74 -8.15
N LYS A 116 -2.39 -13.89 -7.51
CA LYS A 116 -1.83 -15.07 -8.18
C LYS A 116 -2.73 -15.60 -9.29
N ALA A 117 -4.06 -15.62 -9.08
CA ALA A 117 -5.01 -16.06 -10.10
C ALA A 117 -5.00 -15.14 -11.33
N ILE A 118 -4.92 -13.82 -11.13
CA ILE A 118 -4.80 -12.83 -12.21
C ILE A 118 -3.53 -13.09 -13.03
N ILE A 119 -2.37 -13.16 -12.37
CA ILE A 119 -1.09 -13.42 -13.06
C ILE A 119 -1.14 -14.73 -13.85
N LYS A 120 -1.66 -15.81 -13.24
CA LYS A 120 -1.76 -17.11 -13.87
C LYS A 120 -2.66 -17.09 -15.11
N PHE A 121 -3.82 -16.43 -15.02
CA PHE A 121 -4.77 -16.32 -16.13
C PHE A 121 -4.11 -15.66 -17.35
N PHE A 122 -3.51 -14.49 -17.18
CA PHE A 122 -2.88 -13.78 -18.30
C PHE A 122 -1.62 -14.46 -18.84
N ALA A 123 -0.82 -15.11 -17.98
CA ALA A 123 0.31 -15.92 -18.44
C ALA A 123 -0.16 -17.10 -19.32
N SER A 124 -1.27 -17.75 -18.94
CA SER A 124 -1.82 -18.88 -19.71
C SER A 124 -2.35 -18.46 -21.08
N GLN A 125 -2.97 -17.28 -21.17
CA GLN A 125 -3.47 -16.77 -22.45
C GLN A 125 -2.35 -16.30 -23.38
N HIS A 126 -1.30 -15.71 -22.84
CA HIS A 126 -0.13 -15.37 -23.64
C HIS A 126 0.52 -16.62 -24.25
N ALA A 127 0.69 -17.68 -23.45
CA ALA A 127 1.22 -18.95 -23.93
C ALA A 127 0.32 -19.61 -24.99
N ALA A 128 -1.00 -19.60 -24.79
CA ALA A 128 -1.97 -20.16 -25.75
C ALA A 128 -1.99 -19.39 -27.08
N ASN A 129 -1.83 -18.06 -27.04
CA ASN A 129 -1.80 -17.22 -28.24
C ASN A 129 -0.47 -17.28 -29.02
N GLN A 130 0.56 -17.92 -28.45
CA GLN A 130 1.89 -18.11 -29.06
C GLN A 130 2.15 -19.55 -29.55
N ALA A 131 1.24 -20.49 -29.25
CA ALA A 131 1.32 -21.90 -29.65
C ALA A 131 0.76 -22.12 -31.06
#